data_AF-I3DAK7-F1
#
_entry.id   AF-I3DAK7-F1
#
_cell.length_a   1.000
_cell.length_b   1.000
_cell.length_c   1.000
_cell.angle_alpha   90.00
_cell.angle_beta   90.00
_cell.angle_gamma   90.00
#
_symmetry.space_group_name_H-M   'P 1'
#
loop_
_entity.id
_entity.type
_entity.pdbx_description
1 polymer ?
#
loop_
_entity_poly.entity_id
_entity_poly.type
_entity_poly.pdbx_seq_one_letter_code
_entity_poly.pdbx_strand_id
1 'polypeptide(L)'
;MNEFKSNLAGRYPFNKNATKEVSLSDFSRFFGPGGTIDSFYENNLKAFIENDLGQSEDDIPALIREDVLLQLYQAEHIREIFFSKENGLGVQYIIEPVDLSSNNRRSILNLDGQIIDFSHGSKRKANIVWPNSMSANVESKLTLVSTQNERSPRSLIFKGPWPQLRMLNSGKVITSNNGSFTVRYDFNNGYAIYNIHIDESANPFEHNVFEKFKLPDTLLKY
;
A
#
# COMPACT_ATOMS: atom_id res chain seq x y z
N MET A 1 -17.05 -12.26 -7.46
CA MET A 1 -16.90 -12.76 -6.07
C MET A 1 -15.81 -13.84 -5.88
N ASN A 2 -15.84 -14.95 -6.64
CA ASN A 2 -14.91 -16.09 -6.40
C ASN A 2 -13.41 -15.75 -6.58
N GLU A 3 -13.07 -14.88 -7.53
CA GLU A 3 -11.68 -14.48 -7.78
C GLU A 3 -11.05 -13.80 -6.56
N PHE A 4 -11.73 -12.82 -5.94
CA PHE A 4 -11.23 -12.12 -4.76
C PHE A 4 -11.03 -13.05 -3.56
N LYS A 5 -12.03 -13.88 -3.26
CA LYS A 5 -11.96 -14.83 -2.13
C LYS A 5 -10.81 -15.84 -2.31
N SER A 6 -10.56 -16.29 -3.53
CA SER A 6 -9.55 -17.32 -3.81
C SER A 6 -8.13 -16.74 -3.89
N ASN A 7 -7.98 -15.54 -4.46
CA ASN A 7 -6.67 -15.03 -4.85
C ASN A 7 -6.20 -13.82 -4.05
N LEU A 8 -7.10 -13.06 -3.41
CA LEU A 8 -6.76 -11.77 -2.79
C LEU A 8 -6.99 -11.75 -1.27
N ALA A 9 -8.21 -12.06 -0.80
CA ALA A 9 -8.67 -11.78 0.57
C ALA A 9 -7.77 -12.36 1.69
N GLY A 10 -7.21 -13.56 1.48
CA GLY A 10 -6.36 -14.24 2.47
C GLY A 10 -4.87 -13.89 2.40
N ARG A 11 -4.47 -12.94 1.55
CA ARG A 11 -3.06 -12.66 1.21
C ARG A 11 -2.69 -11.21 1.51
N TYR A 12 -1.41 -10.94 1.67
CA TYR A 12 -0.92 -9.56 1.77
C TYR A 12 -1.14 -8.84 0.42
N PRO A 13 -1.64 -7.60 0.39
CA PRO A 13 -1.80 -6.68 1.52
C PRO A 13 -3.16 -6.72 2.28
N PHE A 14 -4.13 -7.50 1.81
CA PHE A 14 -5.47 -7.62 2.45
C PHE A 14 -5.43 -8.29 3.83
N ASN A 15 -4.53 -9.24 4.01
CA ASN A 15 -4.20 -9.81 5.31
C ASN A 15 -2.74 -9.49 5.65
N LYS A 16 -2.53 -8.56 6.59
CA LYS A 16 -1.19 -8.09 7.00
C LYS A 16 -0.27 -9.20 7.49
N ASN A 17 -0.85 -10.21 8.13
CA ASN A 17 -0.12 -11.32 8.75
C ASN A 17 0.09 -12.47 7.76
N ALA A 18 -0.44 -12.37 6.54
CA ALA A 18 -0.27 -13.41 5.54
C ALA A 18 1.17 -13.42 5.01
N THR A 19 1.73 -14.63 4.94
CA THR A 19 3.04 -14.90 4.31
C THR A 19 2.92 -14.99 2.79
N LYS A 20 1.76 -15.41 2.27
CA LYS A 20 1.44 -15.38 0.85
C LYS A 20 0.99 -13.97 0.46
N GLU A 21 1.43 -13.55 -0.72
CA GLU A 21 1.13 -12.22 -1.25
C GLU A 21 0.27 -12.33 -2.52
N VAL A 22 -0.53 -11.29 -2.75
CA VAL A 22 -1.22 -11.07 -4.02
C VAL A 22 -0.17 -10.75 -5.08
N SER A 23 -0.28 -11.32 -6.28
CA SER A 23 0.59 -10.90 -7.38
C SER A 23 0.18 -9.49 -7.85
N LEU A 24 1.14 -8.64 -8.23
CA LEU A 24 0.80 -7.30 -8.74
C LEU A 24 -0.12 -7.38 -9.97
N SER A 25 0.02 -8.42 -10.80
CA SER A 25 -0.87 -8.70 -11.92
C SER A 25 -2.30 -9.02 -11.52
N ASP A 26 -2.53 -9.84 -10.48
CA ASP A 26 -3.89 -10.12 -10.00
C ASP A 26 -4.51 -8.89 -9.36
N PHE A 27 -3.71 -8.09 -8.65
CA PHE A 27 -4.14 -6.81 -8.10
C PHE A 27 -4.57 -5.85 -9.22
N SER A 28 -3.74 -5.69 -10.26
CA SER A 28 -4.04 -4.88 -11.44
C SER A 28 -5.28 -5.36 -12.19
N ARG A 29 -5.43 -6.67 -12.40
CA ARG A 29 -6.62 -7.22 -13.07
C ARG A 29 -7.90 -6.95 -12.28
N PHE A 30 -7.83 -6.98 -10.96
CA PHE A 30 -9.01 -6.87 -10.12
C PHE A 30 -9.45 -5.41 -9.90
N PHE A 31 -8.51 -4.55 -9.48
CA PHE A 31 -8.79 -3.15 -9.10
C PHE A 31 -8.52 -2.13 -10.20
N GLY A 32 -7.70 -2.46 -11.19
CA GLY A 32 -7.30 -1.52 -12.22
C GLY A 32 -8.48 -1.01 -13.06
N PRO A 33 -8.29 0.10 -13.80
CA PRO A 33 -9.27 0.60 -14.75
C PRO A 33 -9.66 -0.49 -15.78
N GLY A 34 -10.95 -0.67 -16.03
CA GLY A 34 -11.48 -1.76 -16.85
C GLY A 34 -11.32 -3.16 -16.24
N GLY A 35 -10.82 -3.27 -15.00
CA GLY A 35 -10.61 -4.53 -14.28
C GLY A 35 -11.92 -5.20 -13.84
N THR A 36 -11.79 -6.28 -13.06
CA THR A 36 -12.92 -7.11 -12.64
C THR A 36 -14.01 -6.31 -11.92
N ILE A 37 -13.65 -5.44 -10.95
CA ILE A 37 -14.65 -4.63 -10.23
C ILE A 37 -15.27 -3.58 -11.14
N ASP A 38 -14.45 -2.90 -11.94
CA ASP A 38 -14.89 -1.83 -12.82
C ASP A 38 -15.90 -2.32 -13.84
N SER A 39 -15.56 -3.41 -14.52
CA SER A 39 -16.42 -4.09 -15.46
C SER A 39 -17.69 -4.62 -14.80
N PHE A 40 -17.61 -5.08 -13.55
CA PHE A 40 -18.79 -5.54 -12.83
C PHE A 40 -19.76 -4.39 -12.53
N TYR A 41 -19.25 -3.25 -12.06
CA TYR A 41 -20.04 -2.05 -11.82
C TYR A 41 -20.74 -1.57 -13.09
N GLU A 42 -19.98 -1.33 -14.16
CA GLU A 42 -20.49 -0.81 -15.43
C GLU A 42 -21.55 -1.73 -16.05
N ASN A 43 -21.32 -3.05 -16.06
CA ASN A 43 -22.20 -3.98 -16.75
C ASN A 43 -23.42 -4.43 -15.92
N ASN A 44 -23.36 -4.36 -14.58
CA ASN A 44 -24.39 -5.00 -13.73
C ASN A 44 -25.07 -4.05 -12.76
N LEU A 45 -24.43 -2.93 -12.36
CA LEU A 45 -24.93 -2.10 -11.26
C LEU A 45 -25.23 -0.67 -11.67
N LYS A 46 -24.48 -0.10 -12.62
CA LYS A 46 -24.60 1.30 -13.02
C LYS A 46 -26.02 1.72 -13.35
N ALA A 47 -26.69 0.99 -14.24
CA ALA A 47 -28.07 1.29 -14.62
C ALA A 47 -29.04 1.20 -13.43
N PHE A 48 -28.79 0.34 -12.45
CA PHE A 48 -29.64 0.25 -11.26
C PHE A 48 -29.39 1.41 -10.30
N ILE A 49 -28.12 1.72 -10.03
CA ILE A 49 -27.72 2.80 -9.12
C ILE A 49 -28.15 4.16 -9.66
N GLU A 50 -27.91 4.44 -10.94
CA GLU A 50 -28.25 5.73 -11.56
C GLU A 50 -29.77 5.93 -11.67
N ASN A 51 -30.54 4.86 -11.90
CA ASN A 51 -32.00 4.94 -11.93
C ASN A 51 -32.63 5.05 -10.53
N ASP A 52 -31.99 4.49 -9.50
CA ASP A 52 -32.42 4.58 -8.09
C ASP A 52 -32.20 6.00 -7.54
N LEU A 53 -31.07 6.63 -7.87
CA LEU A 53 -30.77 8.03 -7.51
C LEU A 53 -31.70 9.07 -8.17
N GLY A 54 -32.42 8.69 -9.22
CA GLY A 54 -33.36 9.54 -9.95
C GLY A 54 -34.82 9.45 -9.48
N GLN A 55 -35.14 8.53 -8.57
CA GLN A 55 -36.49 8.35 -8.03
C GLN A 55 -36.55 8.89 -6.60
N SER A 56 -37.59 9.66 -6.30
CA SER A 56 -37.85 10.20 -4.96
C SER A 56 -37.92 9.07 -3.92
N GLU A 57 -37.23 9.26 -2.79
CA GLU A 57 -37.03 8.31 -1.66
C GLU A 57 -38.29 7.62 -1.11
N ASP A 58 -39.48 8.08 -1.47
CA ASP A 58 -40.72 7.76 -0.76
C ASP A 58 -41.44 6.47 -1.18
N ASP A 59 -41.07 5.76 -2.25
CA ASP A 59 -41.88 4.60 -2.69
C ASP A 59 -41.16 3.36 -3.26
N ILE A 60 -39.83 3.35 -3.45
CA ILE A 60 -39.10 2.14 -3.88
C ILE A 60 -37.89 1.88 -2.98
N PRO A 61 -37.81 0.74 -2.27
CA PRO A 61 -36.62 0.38 -1.52
C PRO A 61 -35.43 0.23 -2.46
N ALA A 62 -34.32 0.91 -2.15
CA ALA A 62 -33.06 0.75 -2.87
C ALA A 62 -32.72 -0.75 -3.03
N LEU A 63 -32.74 -1.22 -4.28
CA LEU A 63 -32.63 -2.64 -4.64
C LEU A 63 -31.27 -3.23 -4.26
N ILE A 64 -30.24 -2.38 -4.30
CA ILE A 64 -28.86 -2.76 -3.98
C ILE A 64 -28.62 -2.59 -2.48
N ARG A 65 -27.93 -3.55 -1.89
CA ARG A 65 -27.57 -3.47 -0.48
C ARG A 65 -26.54 -2.36 -0.25
N GLU A 66 -26.71 -1.61 0.83
CA GLU A 66 -25.82 -0.50 1.19
C GLU A 66 -24.36 -0.96 1.40
N ASP A 67 -24.17 -2.17 1.96
CA ASP A 67 -22.84 -2.74 2.14
C ASP A 67 -22.14 -3.06 0.80
N VAL A 68 -22.88 -3.29 -0.29
CA VAL A 68 -22.29 -3.44 -1.63
C VAL A 68 -21.79 -2.09 -2.14
N LEU A 69 -22.58 -1.02 -1.97
CA LEU A 69 -22.19 0.34 -2.37
C LEU A 69 -20.94 0.81 -1.63
N LEU A 70 -20.88 0.59 -0.32
CA LEU A 70 -19.71 0.90 0.49
C LEU A 70 -18.45 0.18 -0.03
N GLN A 71 -18.59 -1.05 -0.50
CA GLN A 71 -17.46 -1.85 -0.99
C GLN A 71 -17.01 -1.44 -2.39
N LEU A 72 -17.93 -0.95 -3.24
CA LEU A 72 -17.57 -0.30 -4.50
C LEU A 72 -16.78 0.99 -4.25
N TYR A 73 -17.22 1.82 -3.29
CA TYR A 73 -16.47 3.01 -2.90
C TYR A 73 -15.09 2.68 -2.34
N GLN A 74 -14.96 1.64 -1.51
CA GLN A 74 -13.64 1.19 -1.05
C GLN A 74 -12.76 0.67 -2.20
N ALA A 75 -13.33 -0.01 -3.19
CA ALA A 75 -12.60 -0.47 -4.36
C ALA A 75 -12.10 0.69 -5.24
N GLU A 76 -12.94 1.70 -5.44
CA GLU A 76 -12.58 2.93 -6.15
C GLU A 76 -11.47 3.67 -5.40
N HIS A 77 -11.59 3.81 -4.08
CA HIS A 77 -10.54 4.43 -3.27
C HIS A 77 -9.20 3.68 -3.34
N ILE A 78 -9.21 2.34 -3.30
CA ILE A 78 -8.01 1.53 -3.56
C ILE A 78 -7.45 1.82 -4.95
N ARG A 79 -8.31 1.95 -5.97
CA ARG A 79 -7.87 2.26 -7.33
C ARG A 79 -7.20 3.64 -7.41
N GLU A 80 -7.79 4.67 -6.81
CA GLU A 80 -7.26 6.03 -6.80
C GLU A 80 -5.89 6.12 -6.13
N ILE A 81 -5.66 5.37 -5.05
CA ILE A 81 -4.38 5.32 -4.37
C ILE A 81 -3.30 4.68 -5.24
N PHE A 82 -3.64 3.58 -5.92
CA PHE A 82 -2.63 2.69 -6.52
C PHE A 82 -2.45 2.82 -8.03
N PHE A 83 -3.39 3.43 -8.75
CA PHE A 83 -3.35 3.54 -10.21
C PHE A 83 -3.27 5.01 -10.64
N SER A 84 -2.34 5.29 -11.54
CA SER A 84 -2.18 6.63 -12.11
C SER A 84 -3.26 6.93 -13.16
N LYS A 85 -3.36 8.20 -13.56
CA LYS A 85 -4.25 8.66 -14.64
C LYS A 85 -3.97 8.02 -16.01
N GLU A 86 -2.77 7.45 -16.19
CA GLU A 86 -2.39 6.69 -17.40
C GLU A 86 -2.77 5.20 -17.28
N ASN A 87 -3.58 4.85 -16.27
CA ASN A 87 -4.06 3.51 -15.98
C ASN A 87 -2.96 2.49 -15.61
N GLY A 88 -1.77 2.97 -15.21
CA GLY A 88 -0.67 2.15 -14.73
C GLY A 88 -0.68 1.98 -13.21
N LEU A 89 -0.36 0.78 -12.72
CA LEU A 89 -0.10 0.55 -11.29
C LEU A 89 1.15 1.34 -10.89
N GLY A 90 1.03 2.25 -9.93
CA GLY A 90 2.16 3.06 -9.50
C GLY A 90 1.80 4.13 -8.47
N VAL A 91 2.68 4.30 -7.49
CA VAL A 91 2.67 5.37 -6.50
C VAL A 91 4.03 6.03 -6.47
N GLN A 92 4.06 7.36 -6.32
CA GLN A 92 5.27 8.14 -6.15
C GLN A 92 5.27 8.84 -4.80
N TYR A 93 6.41 8.83 -4.13
CA TYR A 93 6.56 9.47 -2.83
C TYR A 93 8.02 9.88 -2.60
N ILE A 94 8.28 10.65 -1.55
CA ILE A 94 9.63 11.10 -1.21
C ILE A 94 10.05 10.50 0.12
N ILE A 95 11.29 10.01 0.19
CA ILE A 95 11.95 9.63 1.43
C ILE A 95 13.07 10.61 1.77
N GLU A 96 13.14 10.98 3.04
CA GLU A 96 14.25 11.75 3.62
C GLU A 96 14.80 11.03 4.85
N PRO A 97 16.12 10.75 4.94
CA PRO A 97 16.71 10.27 6.18
C PRO A 97 16.69 11.38 7.24
N VAL A 98 16.25 11.06 8.45
CA VAL A 98 16.08 12.03 9.54
C VAL A 98 17.18 11.87 10.58
N ASP A 99 17.40 10.66 11.05
CA ASP A 99 18.34 10.38 12.14
C ASP A 99 18.85 8.94 12.11
N LEU A 100 20.03 8.73 12.67
CA LEU A 100 20.70 7.45 12.80
C LEU A 100 21.36 7.42 14.18
N SER A 101 21.21 6.34 14.92
CA SER A 101 21.96 6.17 16.18
C SER A 101 23.48 6.28 15.97
N SER A 102 24.18 6.98 16.88
CA SER A 102 25.63 7.27 16.80
C SER A 102 26.55 6.05 16.78
N ASN A 103 26.06 4.87 17.22
CA ASN A 103 26.79 3.61 17.15
C ASN A 103 26.73 2.93 15.76
N ASN A 104 26.13 3.60 14.77
CA ASN A 104 26.14 3.21 13.37
C ASN A 104 26.72 4.34 12.51
N ARG A 105 27.59 3.98 11.56
CA ARG A 105 28.23 4.92 10.63
C ARG A 105 27.39 5.20 9.40
N ARG A 106 26.52 4.26 9.01
CA ARG A 106 25.73 4.32 7.78
C ARG A 106 24.42 3.54 7.92
N SER A 107 23.34 4.05 7.34
CA SER A 107 22.11 3.32 7.04
C SER A 107 21.90 3.26 5.54
N ILE A 108 21.67 2.07 5.00
CA ILE A 108 21.42 1.84 3.58
C ILE A 108 20.02 1.27 3.44
N LEU A 109 19.10 2.07 2.93
CA LEU A 109 17.73 1.66 2.61
C LEU A 109 17.65 1.40 1.10
N ASN A 110 17.46 0.15 0.72
CA ASN A 110 17.17 -0.28 -0.65
C ASN A 110 15.66 -0.53 -0.78
N LEU A 111 15.01 0.13 -1.73
CA LEU A 111 13.59 -0.04 -2.06
C LEU A 111 13.49 -0.48 -3.52
N ASP A 112 13.54 -1.79 -3.73
CA ASP A 112 13.44 -2.43 -5.05
C ASP A 112 14.48 -1.92 -6.06
N GLY A 113 15.71 -1.69 -5.60
CA GLY A 113 16.82 -1.15 -6.38
C GLY A 113 17.04 0.36 -6.21
N GLN A 114 16.10 1.08 -5.58
CA GLN A 114 16.25 2.50 -5.28
C GLN A 114 16.95 2.68 -3.94
N ILE A 115 18.19 3.18 -3.96
CA ILE A 115 19.06 3.21 -2.77
C ILE A 115 19.05 4.61 -2.14
N ILE A 116 18.73 4.66 -0.85
CA ILE A 116 18.87 5.81 0.04
C ILE A 116 19.98 5.50 1.02
N ASP A 117 21.07 6.25 0.89
CA ASP A 117 22.25 6.13 1.73
C ASP A 117 22.37 7.34 2.66
N PHE A 118 22.59 7.09 3.95
CA PHE A 118 22.77 8.12 4.95
C PHE A 118 23.88 7.78 5.95
N SER A 119 24.77 8.76 6.22
CA SER A 119 25.93 8.62 7.09
C SER A 119 26.15 9.86 7.98
N HIS A 120 25.09 10.34 8.65
CA HIS A 120 25.09 11.56 9.50
C HIS A 120 25.37 12.89 8.78
N GLY A 121 25.55 12.86 7.45
CA GLY A 121 25.80 14.04 6.63
C GLY A 121 24.50 14.73 6.17
N SER A 122 24.55 15.34 4.99
CA SER A 122 23.38 16.01 4.40
C SER A 122 22.20 15.05 4.21
N LYS A 123 21.04 15.43 4.73
CA LYS A 123 19.77 14.71 4.58
C LYS A 123 19.20 15.01 3.19
N ARG A 124 19.39 14.09 2.24
CA ARG A 124 18.90 14.27 0.86
C ARG A 124 17.56 13.58 0.69
N LYS A 125 16.60 14.32 0.13
CA LYS A 125 15.33 13.77 -0.33
C LYS A 125 15.56 12.90 -1.58
N ALA A 126 14.91 11.75 -1.63
CA ALA A 126 14.89 10.85 -2.77
C ALA A 126 13.45 10.65 -3.22
N ASN A 127 13.19 10.83 -4.52
CA ASN A 127 11.92 10.44 -5.13
C ASN A 127 11.92 8.92 -5.34
N ILE A 128 10.88 8.26 -4.87
CA ILE A 128 10.72 6.82 -4.89
C ILE A 128 9.47 6.48 -5.68
N VAL A 129 9.58 5.45 -6.51
CA VAL A 129 8.46 4.85 -7.22
C VAL A 129 8.18 3.45 -6.69
N TRP A 130 6.90 3.12 -6.53
CA TRP A 130 6.46 1.77 -6.24
C TRP A 130 5.32 1.38 -7.18
N PRO A 131 5.30 0.16 -7.75
CA PRO A 131 6.41 -0.77 -7.80
C PRO A 131 7.50 -0.28 -8.76
N ASN A 132 8.78 -0.52 -8.42
CA ASN A 132 9.89 -0.24 -9.35
C ASN A 132 10.12 -1.39 -10.36
N SER A 133 9.49 -2.54 -10.13
CA SER A 133 9.47 -3.68 -11.04
C SER A 133 8.22 -4.50 -10.78
N MET A 134 7.63 -5.06 -11.83
CA MET A 134 6.48 -5.97 -11.72
C MET A 134 6.89 -7.42 -11.33
N SER A 135 8.18 -7.67 -11.16
CA SER A 135 8.72 -8.98 -10.76
C SER A 135 8.38 -9.31 -9.31
N ALA A 136 8.07 -10.58 -9.02
CA ALA A 136 7.95 -11.07 -7.65
C ALA A 136 9.32 -11.31 -6.97
N ASN A 137 10.43 -11.26 -7.73
CA ASN A 137 11.79 -11.47 -7.25
C ASN A 137 12.49 -10.14 -6.90
N VAL A 138 11.78 -9.24 -6.24
CA VAL A 138 12.34 -7.98 -5.73
C VAL A 138 12.44 -8.01 -4.21
N GLU A 139 13.31 -7.15 -3.67
CA GLU A 139 13.49 -7.00 -2.23
C GLU A 139 13.64 -5.54 -1.82
N SER A 140 13.14 -5.25 -0.62
CA SER A 140 13.39 -4.02 0.11
C SER A 140 14.17 -4.36 1.37
N LYS A 141 15.26 -3.64 1.60
CA LYS A 141 16.26 -3.97 2.63
C LYS A 141 16.79 -2.72 3.30
N LEU A 142 16.69 -2.66 4.62
CA LEU A 142 17.35 -1.65 5.45
C LEU A 142 18.55 -2.29 6.14
N THR A 143 19.74 -1.72 5.96
CA THR A 143 20.98 -2.19 6.58
C THR A 143 21.62 -1.11 7.44
N LEU A 144 21.91 -1.43 8.70
CA LEU A 144 22.71 -0.58 9.57
C LEU A 144 24.15 -1.10 9.65
N VAL A 145 25.09 -0.22 9.34
CA VAL A 145 26.52 -0.51 9.42
C VAL A 145 27.07 0.05 10.72
N SER A 146 27.57 -0.83 11.60
CA SER A 146 28.11 -0.42 12.90
C SER A 146 29.40 0.39 12.75
N THR A 147 29.68 1.25 13.74
CA THR A 147 31.00 1.87 13.93
C THR A 147 32.05 0.86 14.42
N GLN A 148 31.64 -0.25 15.03
CA GLN A 148 32.53 -1.33 15.46
C GLN A 148 32.82 -2.28 14.29
N ASN A 149 34.09 -2.43 13.93
CA ASN A 149 34.51 -3.19 12.75
C ASN A 149 34.19 -4.70 12.83
N GLU A 150 34.07 -5.26 14.03
CA GLU A 150 33.80 -6.71 14.24
C GLU A 150 32.31 -7.06 14.26
N ARG A 151 31.41 -6.07 14.28
CA ARG A 151 29.96 -6.33 14.27
C ARG A 151 29.46 -6.44 12.84
N SER A 152 28.91 -7.61 12.49
CA SER A 152 28.22 -7.82 11.22
C SER A 152 27.11 -6.77 11.02
N PRO A 153 26.92 -6.26 9.79
CA PRO A 153 25.80 -5.41 9.47
C PRO A 153 24.48 -6.08 9.83
N ARG A 154 23.56 -5.29 10.37
CA ARG A 154 22.21 -5.77 10.73
C ARG A 154 21.25 -5.35 9.64
N SER A 155 20.42 -6.27 9.18
CA SER A 155 19.48 -5.99 8.09
C SER A 155 18.07 -6.43 8.41
N LEU A 156 17.11 -5.61 8.01
CA LEU A 156 15.70 -5.95 7.85
C LEU A 156 15.45 -6.15 6.36
N ILE A 157 14.81 -7.25 5.97
CA ILE A 157 14.65 -7.64 4.56
C ILE A 157 13.21 -8.12 4.35
N PHE A 158 12.57 -7.57 3.33
CA PHE A 158 11.30 -8.06 2.79
C PHE A 158 11.46 -8.41 1.32
N LYS A 159 10.84 -9.52 0.90
CA LYS A 159 10.86 -10.03 -0.46
C LYS A 159 9.45 -10.29 -0.94
N GLY A 160 9.26 -10.31 -2.26
CA GLY A 160 7.98 -10.60 -2.88
C GLY A 160 7.52 -9.44 -3.76
N PRO A 161 6.24 -9.43 -4.18
CA PRO A 161 5.65 -8.31 -4.91
C PRO A 161 5.45 -7.02 -4.10
N TRP A 162 5.36 -7.08 -2.76
CA TRP A 162 5.06 -5.90 -1.94
C TRP A 162 6.12 -5.50 -0.89
N PRO A 163 7.42 -5.60 -1.19
CA PRO A 163 8.44 -5.47 -0.17
C PRO A 163 8.60 -4.03 0.34
N GLN A 164 8.31 -3.00 -0.49
CA GLN A 164 8.34 -1.60 -0.04
C GLN A 164 7.23 -1.31 0.96
N LEU A 165 5.98 -1.72 0.67
CA LEU A 165 4.89 -1.56 1.62
C LEU A 165 5.22 -2.30 2.92
N ARG A 166 5.70 -3.55 2.85
CA ARG A 166 6.13 -4.26 4.08
C ARG A 166 7.24 -3.55 4.84
N MET A 167 8.25 -3.04 4.14
CA MET A 167 9.31 -2.26 4.76
C MET A 167 8.71 -1.08 5.52
N LEU A 168 7.92 -0.23 4.85
CA LEU A 168 7.35 0.98 5.43
C LEU A 168 6.37 0.69 6.56
N ASN A 169 5.53 -0.34 6.43
CA ASN A 169 4.58 -0.76 7.47
C ASN A 169 5.24 -1.49 8.65
N SER A 170 6.50 -1.95 8.52
CA SER A 170 7.20 -2.65 9.61
C SER A 170 7.82 -1.72 10.65
N GLY A 171 8.04 -0.45 10.29
CA GLY A 171 8.62 0.53 11.19
C GLY A 171 7.59 1.14 12.14
N LYS A 172 8.07 1.67 13.25
CA LYS A 172 7.24 2.38 14.24
C LYS A 172 7.00 3.81 13.76
N VAL A 173 5.75 4.17 13.49
CA VAL A 173 5.35 5.56 13.21
C VAL A 173 5.54 6.39 14.48
N ILE A 174 6.34 7.45 14.41
CA ILE A 174 6.59 8.38 15.52
C ILE A 174 5.63 9.57 15.44
N THR A 175 5.49 10.14 14.24
CA THR A 175 4.63 11.29 13.97
C THR A 175 3.94 11.09 12.63
N SER A 176 2.72 11.60 12.51
CA SER A 176 1.95 11.62 11.28
C SER A 176 1.27 12.98 11.16
N ASN A 177 1.50 13.65 10.04
CA ASN A 177 0.97 14.97 9.73
C ASN A 177 0.34 14.91 8.33
N ASN A 178 -0.43 15.93 7.94
CA ASN A 178 -0.95 16.02 6.58
C ASN A 178 0.20 15.97 5.56
N GLY A 179 0.18 14.96 4.70
CA GLY A 179 1.15 14.79 3.62
C GLY A 179 2.52 14.21 4.02
N SER A 180 2.73 13.79 5.28
CA SER A 180 3.96 13.09 5.67
C SER A 180 3.87 12.32 6.99
N PHE A 181 4.66 11.27 7.11
CA PHE A 181 4.83 10.54 8.37
C PHE A 181 6.30 10.17 8.60
N THR A 182 6.70 10.17 9.88
CA THR A 182 8.05 9.78 10.30
C THR A 182 8.03 8.36 10.85
N VAL A 183 8.87 7.49 10.30
CA VAL A 183 9.00 6.09 10.68
C VAL A 183 10.37 5.80 11.25
N ARG A 184 10.39 4.99 12.31
CA ARG A 184 11.61 4.51 12.97
C ARG A 184 11.74 3.00 12.88
N TYR A 185 12.95 2.57 12.57
CA TYR A 185 13.34 1.18 12.57
C TYR A 185 14.33 0.93 13.69
N ASP A 186 13.92 0.14 14.68
CA ASP A 186 14.78 -0.28 15.77
C ASP A 186 15.47 -1.61 15.42
N PHE A 187 16.76 -1.68 15.71
CA PHE A 187 17.58 -2.88 15.65
C PHE A 187 18.17 -3.12 17.04
N ASN A 188 18.55 -4.37 17.35
CA ASN A 188 19.21 -4.68 18.64
C ASN A 188 20.47 -3.83 18.82
N ASN A 189 20.38 -2.74 19.59
CA ASN A 189 21.39 -1.70 19.79
C ASN A 189 21.58 -0.73 18.59
N GLY A 190 20.52 -0.06 18.13
CA GLY A 190 20.61 1.05 17.16
C GLY A 190 19.29 1.30 16.45
N TYR A 191 19.21 2.39 15.70
CA TYR A 191 18.01 2.76 14.95
C TYR A 191 18.33 3.61 13.73
N ALA A 192 17.40 3.63 12.77
CA ALA A 192 17.33 4.64 11.71
C ALA A 192 15.92 5.23 11.64
N ILE A 193 15.83 6.53 11.33
CA ILE A 193 14.57 7.28 11.20
C ILE A 193 14.51 7.90 9.82
N TYR A 194 13.37 7.76 9.17
CA TYR A 194 13.07 8.34 7.86
C TYR A 194 11.76 9.11 7.92
N ASN A 195 11.67 10.19 7.15
CA ASN A 195 10.42 10.89 6.88
C ASN A 195 9.94 10.52 5.48
N ILE A 196 8.68 10.15 5.36
CA ILE A 196 7.99 9.83 4.12
C ILE A 196 7.07 11.00 3.82
N HIS A 197 7.21 11.61 2.64
CA HIS A 197 6.27 12.60 2.14
C HIS A 197 5.45 11.98 1.01
N ILE A 198 4.14 12.02 1.15
CA ILE A 198 3.17 11.47 0.20
C ILE A 198 1.84 12.19 0.38
N ASP A 199 1.09 12.39 -0.70
CA ASP A 199 -0.26 12.92 -0.58
C ASP A 199 -1.13 11.96 0.25
N GLU A 200 -1.81 12.48 1.28
CA GLU A 200 -2.65 11.70 2.19
C GLU A 200 -3.80 11.02 1.44
N SER A 201 -4.37 11.69 0.44
CA SER A 201 -5.44 11.13 -0.39
C SER A 201 -4.98 9.93 -1.24
N ALA A 202 -3.67 9.76 -1.42
CA ALA A 202 -3.05 8.73 -2.22
C ALA A 202 -1.99 7.93 -1.44
N ASN A 203 -2.19 7.73 -0.13
CA ASN A 203 -1.20 7.07 0.73
C ASN A 203 -1.41 5.53 0.80
N PRO A 204 -0.59 4.71 0.10
CA PRO A 204 -0.73 3.26 0.08
C PRO A 204 -0.22 2.58 1.36
N PHE A 205 0.38 3.35 2.27
CA PHE A 205 0.96 2.84 3.51
C PHE A 205 -0.03 2.91 4.68
N GLU A 206 -1.19 3.52 4.48
CA GLU A 206 -2.24 3.54 5.48
C GLU A 206 -2.85 2.15 5.68
N HIS A 207 -2.88 1.74 6.94
CA HIS A 207 -3.21 0.38 7.29
C HIS A 207 -4.64 -0.03 6.94
N ASN A 208 -5.56 0.94 6.98
CA ASN A 208 -6.99 0.72 6.86
C ASN A 208 -7.48 0.54 5.41
N VAL A 209 -6.67 0.89 4.41
CA VAL A 209 -7.07 0.88 2.98
C VAL A 209 -7.51 -0.51 2.54
N PHE A 210 -6.73 -1.54 2.90
CA PHE A 210 -7.04 -2.92 2.51
C PHE A 210 -7.94 -3.66 3.50
N GLU A 211 -7.85 -3.36 4.80
CA GLU A 211 -8.62 -4.08 5.85
C GLU A 211 -10.12 -3.82 5.76
N LYS A 212 -10.53 -2.65 5.24
CA LYS A 212 -11.93 -2.26 5.05
C LYS A 212 -12.60 -2.95 3.86
N PHE A 213 -11.82 -3.48 2.92
CA PHE A 213 -12.34 -4.08 1.70
C PHE A 213 -12.75 -5.55 1.92
N LYS A 214 -14.04 -5.81 1.78
CA LYS A 214 -14.68 -7.13 1.88
C LYS A 214 -15.77 -7.24 0.83
N LEU A 215 -15.79 -8.29 0.03
CA LEU A 215 -16.91 -8.50 -0.90
C LEU A 215 -18.06 -9.23 -0.19
N PRO A 216 -19.28 -8.65 -0.13
CA PRO A 216 -20.47 -9.35 0.32
C PRO A 216 -20.76 -10.57 -0.56
N ASP A 217 -21.56 -11.52 -0.09
CA ASP A 217 -21.92 -12.70 -0.89
C ASP A 217 -23.17 -12.49 -1.76
N THR A 218 -24.00 -11.50 -1.44
CA THR A 218 -25.25 -11.20 -2.16
C THR A 218 -25.36 -9.72 -2.47
N LEU A 219 -26.01 -9.40 -3.59
CA LEU A 219 -26.08 -8.04 -4.14
C LEU A 219 -27.37 -7.29 -3.77
N LEU A 220 -28.48 -8.02 -3.64
CA LEU A 220 -29.83 -7.47 -3.50
C LEU A 220 -30.33 -7.57 -2.05
N LYS A 221 -31.16 -6.60 -1.64
CA LYS A 221 -31.98 -6.74 -0.42
C LYS A 221 -33.11 -7.73 -0.74
N TYR A 222 -33.25 -8.77 0.08
CA TYR A 222 -34.36 -9.73 -0.01
C TYR A 222 -35.61 -9.16 0.65
#